data_AF-I2GCG3-F1
#
_entry.id   AF-I2GCG3-F1
#
_cell.length_a   1.000
_cell.length_b   1.000
_cell.length_c   1.000
_cell.angle_alpha   90.00
_cell.angle_beta   90.00
_cell.angle_gamma   90.00
#
_symmetry.space_group_name_H-M   'P 1'
#
loop_
_entity.id
_entity.type
_entity.pdbx_description
1 polymer ?
#
loop_
_entity_poly.entity_id
_entity_poly.type
_entity_poly.pdbx_seq_one_letter_code
_entity_poly.pdbx_strand_id
1 'polypeptide(L)'
;MHIAYLDEWGNKGLDFTKKDVSTHFIVCALTLPREKLPEAEEHIEAVRKRFFQTGPIKSSGVGKSDTRRRQILTELMKAPFQLFALVVDKRRLWSEGFTYAGSFYKYLHGLADKELYRLFQDLELVADQHGSDTFMEGFIRYVQARQIPPTIFNQSSFTFVNDKTNVLIQAADFVAGTLARCYDEMVMSDQRQAFTEIIRPKLLMLKYWPEVFPELTVTPNVDDTRYNAELAQLSINLANDHLNKRTGRAPQQIDQITCLHYLIFYFRYVDPMRYVSSRELMRHISERRGKVVTLHYFQTRVIAPLRDAGVLIASSSKGYKLPACEQDLYDYINHSNTIIQPLLSRIRKCRDQIRLATHGAVDVLDKEEYGSLKKILEDQ
;
A
#
# COMPACT_ATOMS: atom_id res chain seq x y z
N MET A 1 12.14 11.61 -24.74
CA MET A 1 10.86 10.88 -24.71
C MET A 1 11.11 9.39 -24.50
N HIS A 2 10.45 8.78 -23.52
CA HIS A 2 10.52 7.34 -23.24
C HIS A 2 9.27 6.64 -23.76
N ILE A 3 9.40 5.35 -24.08
CA ILE A 3 8.29 4.47 -24.44
C ILE A 3 8.26 3.31 -23.44
N ALA A 4 7.07 2.91 -23.01
CA ALA A 4 6.84 1.74 -22.16
C ALA A 4 5.86 0.78 -22.83
N TYR A 5 6.24 -0.49 -22.99
CA TYR A 5 5.36 -1.56 -23.47
C TYR A 5 4.92 -2.42 -22.29
N LEU A 6 3.62 -2.49 -22.04
CA LEU A 6 3.04 -3.10 -20.85
C LEU A 6 2.18 -4.32 -21.19
N ASP A 7 2.33 -5.36 -20.40
CA ASP A 7 1.52 -6.59 -20.46
C ASP A 7 1.36 -7.19 -19.05
N GLU A 8 0.41 -8.10 -18.88
CA GLU A 8 0.08 -8.71 -17.59
C GLU A 8 0.12 -10.24 -17.59
N TRP A 9 0.23 -10.78 -16.38
CA TRP A 9 0.03 -12.20 -16.11
C TRP A 9 -0.91 -12.38 -14.92
N GLY A 10 -1.83 -13.33 -15.05
CA GLY A 10 -2.79 -13.70 -14.00
C GLY A 10 -4.23 -13.40 -14.39
N ASN A 11 -5.16 -14.00 -13.66
CA ASN A 11 -6.60 -13.81 -13.90
C ASN A 11 -7.27 -13.01 -12.79
N LYS A 12 -8.50 -12.54 -13.05
CA LYS A 12 -9.31 -11.79 -12.08
C LYS A 12 -9.92 -12.62 -10.94
N GLY A 13 -9.73 -13.94 -10.93
CA GLY A 13 -10.37 -14.81 -9.93
C GLY A 13 -9.87 -14.52 -8.52
N LEU A 14 -10.78 -14.49 -7.54
CA LEU A 14 -10.46 -14.34 -6.11
C LEU A 14 -10.84 -15.59 -5.29
N ASP A 15 -11.34 -16.62 -5.96
CA ASP A 15 -11.68 -17.90 -5.35
C ASP A 15 -10.49 -18.87 -5.48
N PHE A 16 -9.57 -18.79 -4.52
CA PHE A 16 -8.34 -19.58 -4.50
C PHE A 16 -8.57 -21.06 -4.19
N THR A 17 -9.81 -21.50 -3.95
CA THR A 17 -10.14 -22.94 -3.83
C THR A 17 -10.18 -23.63 -5.19
N LYS A 18 -10.32 -22.86 -6.29
CA LYS A 18 -10.34 -23.36 -7.66
C LYS A 18 -8.93 -23.48 -8.22
N LYS A 19 -8.64 -24.61 -8.88
CA LYS A 19 -7.33 -24.92 -9.46
C LYS A 19 -6.87 -24.00 -10.61
N ASP A 20 -7.78 -23.23 -11.20
CA ASP A 20 -7.48 -22.33 -12.32
C ASP A 20 -7.34 -20.86 -11.90
N VAL A 21 -7.33 -20.56 -10.59
CA VAL A 21 -7.25 -19.18 -10.09
C VAL A 21 -5.84 -18.87 -9.61
N SER A 22 -5.10 -18.10 -10.42
CA SER A 22 -3.80 -17.52 -10.03
C SER A 22 -3.87 -16.87 -8.65
N THR A 23 -2.79 -16.97 -7.87
CA THR A 23 -2.64 -16.30 -6.56
C THR A 23 -2.17 -14.87 -6.71
N HIS A 24 -1.38 -14.59 -7.74
CA HIS A 24 -0.81 -13.28 -8.02
C HIS A 24 -1.33 -12.70 -9.34
N PHE A 25 -1.29 -11.38 -9.45
CA PHE A 25 -1.47 -10.63 -10.70
C PHE A 25 -0.22 -9.78 -10.92
N ILE A 26 0.45 -9.96 -12.05
CA ILE A 26 1.76 -9.35 -12.30
C ILE A 26 1.62 -8.45 -13.53
N VAL A 27 1.97 -7.19 -13.39
CA VAL A 27 2.06 -6.25 -14.52
C VAL A 27 3.54 -6.00 -14.80
N CYS A 28 3.97 -6.17 -16.05
CA CYS A 28 5.34 -5.94 -16.47
C CYS A 28 5.37 -4.88 -17.57
N ALA A 29 6.31 -3.94 -17.49
CA ALA A 29 6.56 -2.95 -18.51
C ALA A 29 8.03 -2.95 -18.97
N LEU A 30 8.25 -3.01 -20.27
CA LEU A 30 9.56 -2.78 -20.89
C LEU A 30 9.69 -1.29 -21.21
N THR A 31 10.68 -0.62 -20.63
CA THR A 31 10.89 0.81 -20.83
C THR A 31 12.19 1.08 -21.60
N LEU A 32 12.16 2.01 -22.55
CA LEU A 32 13.33 2.39 -23.31
C LEU A 32 13.21 3.83 -23.87
N PRO A 33 14.33 4.52 -24.12
CA PRO A 33 14.33 5.74 -24.92
C PRO A 33 13.86 5.43 -26.34
N ARG A 34 13.05 6.32 -26.92
CA ARG A 34 12.51 6.16 -28.29
C ARG A 34 13.59 5.93 -29.36
N GLU A 35 14.77 6.52 -29.17
CA GLU A 35 15.93 6.37 -30.07
C GLU A 35 16.44 4.93 -30.16
N LYS A 36 16.26 4.12 -29.10
CA LYS A 36 16.71 2.73 -29.03
C LYS A 36 15.65 1.73 -29.49
N LEU A 37 14.48 2.21 -29.91
CA LEU A 37 13.38 1.34 -30.34
C LEU A 37 13.77 0.43 -31.52
N PRO A 38 14.40 0.92 -32.60
CA PRO A 38 14.76 0.06 -33.73
C PRO A 38 15.76 -1.05 -33.33
N GLU A 39 16.73 -0.71 -32.49
CA GLU A 39 17.72 -1.66 -31.96
C GLU A 39 17.06 -2.74 -31.10
N ALA A 40 16.10 -2.35 -30.25
CA ALA A 40 15.34 -3.28 -29.42
C ALA A 40 14.45 -4.21 -30.25
N GLU A 41 13.74 -3.67 -31.24
CA GLU A 41 12.87 -4.45 -32.13
C GLU A 41 13.68 -5.46 -32.94
N GLU A 42 14.79 -5.05 -33.54
CA GLU A 42 15.66 -5.94 -34.31
C GLU A 42 16.19 -7.09 -33.45
N HIS A 43 16.67 -6.78 -32.24
CA HIS A 43 17.21 -7.78 -31.33
C HIS A 43 16.13 -8.77 -30.86
N ILE A 44 14.97 -8.28 -30.44
CA ILE A 44 13.88 -9.14 -29.95
C ILE A 44 13.31 -9.98 -31.09
N GLU A 45 13.23 -9.45 -32.31
CA GLU A 45 12.81 -10.21 -33.49
C GLU A 45 13.81 -11.32 -33.85
N ALA A 46 15.12 -11.08 -33.69
CA ALA A 46 16.13 -12.12 -33.83
C ALA A 46 15.95 -13.25 -32.79
N VAL A 47 15.63 -12.89 -31.54
CA VAL A 47 15.30 -13.87 -30.48
C VAL A 47 14.03 -14.64 -30.84
N ARG A 48 12.97 -13.96 -31.32
CA ARG A 48 11.73 -14.61 -31.79
C ARG A 48 12.02 -15.64 -32.86
N LYS A 49 12.73 -15.26 -33.93
CA LYS A 49 13.08 -16.16 -35.04
C LYS A 49 13.90 -17.37 -34.56
N ARG A 50 14.83 -17.16 -33.63
CA ARG A 50 15.69 -18.22 -33.09
C ARG A 50 14.93 -19.25 -32.25
N PHE A 51 14.03 -18.82 -31.38
CA PHE A 51 13.40 -19.71 -30.39
C PHE A 51 11.94 -20.08 -30.69
N PHE A 52 11.26 -19.29 -31.52
CA PHE A 52 9.83 -19.43 -31.84
C PHE A 52 9.56 -19.50 -33.35
N GLN A 53 10.59 -19.37 -34.20
CA GLN A 53 10.52 -19.48 -35.66
C GLN A 53 9.51 -18.47 -36.26
N THR A 54 8.36 -18.94 -36.73
CA THR A 54 7.29 -18.12 -37.29
C THR A 54 6.26 -17.69 -36.25
N GLY A 55 6.26 -18.32 -35.07
CA GLY A 55 5.31 -18.05 -33.99
C GLY A 55 5.60 -16.76 -33.22
N PRO A 56 4.60 -16.22 -32.51
CA PRO A 56 4.81 -15.13 -31.55
C PRO A 56 5.58 -15.63 -30.33
N ILE A 57 6.27 -14.71 -29.63
CA ILE A 57 6.83 -15.01 -28.31
C ILE A 57 5.63 -15.12 -27.36
N LYS A 58 5.34 -16.33 -26.88
CA LYS A 58 4.27 -16.57 -25.90
C LYS A 58 4.82 -17.34 -24.72
N SER A 59 4.63 -16.78 -23.53
CA SER A 59 5.08 -17.41 -22.30
C SER A 59 4.46 -18.79 -22.09
N SER A 60 3.18 -18.96 -22.44
CA SER A 60 2.46 -20.24 -22.37
C SER A 60 3.02 -21.30 -23.33
N GLY A 61 3.55 -20.90 -24.49
CA GLY A 61 4.09 -21.80 -25.52
C GLY A 61 5.40 -22.50 -25.15
N VAL A 62 6.14 -22.00 -24.16
CA VAL A 62 7.39 -22.63 -23.68
C VAL A 62 7.13 -23.81 -22.73
N GLY A 63 5.90 -23.94 -22.22
CA GLY A 63 5.52 -25.05 -21.34
C GLY A 63 6.35 -25.08 -20.05
N LYS A 64 6.55 -26.27 -19.47
CA LYS A 64 7.23 -26.43 -18.17
C LYS A 64 8.77 -26.36 -18.20
N SER A 65 9.40 -26.21 -19.37
CA SER A 65 10.87 -26.23 -19.49
C SER A 65 11.51 -24.93 -19.00
N ASP A 66 11.94 -24.92 -17.74
CA ASP A 66 12.68 -23.80 -17.15
C ASP A 66 14.03 -23.55 -17.83
N THR A 67 14.70 -24.60 -18.30
CA THR A 67 15.97 -24.48 -19.04
C THR A 67 15.79 -23.69 -20.33
N ARG A 68 14.75 -23.99 -21.12
CA ARG A 68 14.44 -23.25 -22.35
C ARG A 68 14.03 -21.82 -22.03
N ARG A 69 13.21 -21.62 -21.00
CA ARG A 69 12.80 -20.29 -20.53
C ARG A 69 14.00 -19.43 -20.15
N ARG A 70 14.96 -20.01 -19.42
CA ARG A 70 16.20 -19.34 -19.01
C ARG A 70 17.01 -18.87 -20.21
N GLN A 71 17.21 -19.73 -21.21
CA GLN A 71 17.95 -19.38 -22.43
C GLN A 71 17.29 -18.22 -23.19
N ILE A 72 15.97 -18.27 -23.36
CA ILE A 72 15.21 -17.20 -24.02
C ILE A 72 15.33 -15.90 -23.22
N LEU A 73 15.13 -15.95 -21.90
CA LEU A 73 15.22 -14.81 -21.01
C LEU A 73 16.60 -14.15 -21.07
N THR A 74 17.68 -14.93 -21.02
CA THR A 74 19.05 -14.41 -21.13
C THR A 74 19.29 -13.67 -22.44
N GLU A 75 18.74 -14.17 -23.56
CA GLU A 75 18.87 -13.49 -24.86
C GLU A 75 18.00 -12.23 -24.93
N LEU A 76 16.79 -12.24 -24.38
CA LEU A 76 15.93 -11.05 -24.31
C LEU A 76 16.55 -9.94 -23.47
N MET A 77 17.19 -10.27 -22.33
CA MET A 77 17.83 -9.28 -21.46
C MET A 77 19.03 -8.55 -22.10
N LYS A 78 19.50 -8.97 -23.28
CA LYS A 78 20.56 -8.25 -24.01
C LYS A 78 20.03 -7.03 -24.77
N ALA A 79 18.73 -6.97 -25.06
CA ALA A 79 18.14 -5.83 -25.73
C ALA A 79 18.24 -4.54 -24.87
N PRO A 80 18.23 -3.35 -25.49
CA PRO A 80 18.45 -2.08 -24.80
C PRO A 80 17.20 -1.52 -24.10
N PHE A 81 16.44 -2.37 -23.39
CA PHE A 81 15.33 -1.95 -22.51
C PHE A 81 15.69 -2.09 -21.02
N GLN A 82 14.86 -1.47 -20.18
CA GLN A 82 14.77 -1.66 -18.73
C GLN A 82 13.39 -2.23 -18.36
N LEU A 83 13.25 -2.76 -17.15
CA LEU A 83 12.06 -3.45 -16.67
C LEU A 83 11.43 -2.74 -15.48
N PHE A 84 10.13 -2.51 -15.55
CA PHE A 84 9.29 -2.23 -14.39
C PHE A 84 8.36 -3.41 -14.16
N ALA A 85 8.20 -3.83 -12.91
CA ALA A 85 7.26 -4.89 -12.56
C ALA A 85 6.46 -4.55 -11.30
N LEU A 86 5.15 -4.80 -11.35
CA LEU A 86 4.24 -4.74 -10.21
C LEU A 86 3.72 -6.15 -9.92
N VAL A 87 4.02 -6.69 -8.76
CA VAL A 87 3.57 -8.01 -8.30
C VAL A 87 2.46 -7.83 -7.28
N VAL A 88 1.25 -8.26 -7.63
CA VAL A 88 0.06 -8.13 -6.80
C VAL A 88 -0.31 -9.46 -6.14
N ASP A 89 -0.29 -9.55 -4.81
CA ASP A 89 -0.84 -10.71 -4.08
C ASP A 89 -2.37 -10.57 -3.99
N LYS A 90 -3.08 -11.34 -4.81
CA LYS A 90 -4.55 -11.25 -4.88
C LYS A 90 -5.24 -11.74 -3.62
N ARG A 91 -4.57 -12.57 -2.80
CA ARG A 91 -5.13 -13.13 -1.56
C ARG A 91 -5.36 -12.06 -0.50
N ARG A 92 -4.72 -10.91 -0.66
CA ARG A 92 -4.81 -9.75 0.25
C ARG A 92 -5.79 -8.69 -0.25
N LEU A 93 -6.51 -8.96 -1.34
CA LEU A 93 -7.49 -8.02 -1.90
C LEU A 93 -8.83 -8.17 -1.20
N TRP A 94 -9.15 -7.20 -0.35
CA TRP A 94 -10.41 -7.16 0.41
C TRP A 94 -11.25 -5.97 -0.06
N SER A 95 -12.09 -6.15 -1.08
CA SER A 95 -13.18 -5.21 -1.41
C SER A 95 -14.22 -5.83 -2.35
N GLU A 96 -15.50 -5.41 -2.23
CA GLU A 96 -16.55 -5.78 -3.19
C GLU A 96 -16.25 -5.26 -4.61
N GLY A 97 -15.47 -4.18 -4.74
CA GLY A 97 -15.11 -3.57 -6.03
C GLY A 97 -14.25 -4.46 -6.94
N PHE A 98 -13.51 -5.42 -6.38
CA PHE A 98 -12.68 -6.36 -7.17
C PHE A 98 -13.48 -7.52 -7.78
N THR A 99 -14.78 -7.64 -7.48
CA THR A 99 -15.66 -8.62 -8.14
C THR A 99 -15.97 -8.23 -9.59
N TYR A 100 -15.88 -6.94 -9.93
CA TYR A 100 -16.07 -6.44 -11.28
C TYR A 100 -14.76 -6.42 -12.06
N ALA A 101 -14.72 -7.14 -13.18
CA ALA A 101 -13.52 -7.27 -14.01
C ALA A 101 -12.96 -5.90 -14.43
N GLY A 102 -13.82 -5.01 -14.92
CA GLY A 102 -13.37 -3.69 -15.38
C GLY A 102 -12.75 -2.84 -14.26
N SER A 103 -13.28 -2.91 -13.05
CA SER A 103 -12.73 -2.20 -11.88
C SER A 103 -11.41 -2.81 -11.40
N PHE A 104 -11.30 -4.14 -11.45
CA PHE A 104 -10.08 -4.87 -11.11
C PHE A 104 -8.90 -4.46 -12.01
N TYR A 105 -9.07 -4.59 -13.33
CA TYR A 105 -8.03 -4.21 -14.29
C TYR A 105 -7.74 -2.71 -14.21
N LYS A 106 -8.77 -1.86 -14.13
CA LYS A 106 -8.59 -0.41 -13.99
C LYS A 106 -7.71 -0.02 -12.82
N TYR A 107 -7.93 -0.68 -11.69
CA TYR A 107 -7.23 -0.37 -10.46
C TYR A 107 -5.78 -0.87 -10.50
N LEU A 108 -5.54 -2.13 -10.91
CA LEU A 108 -4.19 -2.70 -10.91
C LEU A 108 -3.30 -2.10 -11.99
N HIS A 109 -3.80 -1.89 -13.21
CA HIS A 109 -3.06 -1.13 -14.23
C HIS A 109 -2.85 0.31 -13.78
N GLY A 110 -3.86 0.94 -13.18
CA GLY A 110 -3.72 2.27 -12.63
C GLY A 110 -2.61 2.41 -11.57
N LEU A 111 -2.29 1.35 -10.82
CA LEU A 111 -1.13 1.35 -9.91
C LEU A 111 0.20 1.34 -10.66
N ALA A 112 0.32 0.56 -11.73
CA ALA A 112 1.51 0.50 -12.57
C ALA A 112 1.72 1.81 -13.34
N ASP A 113 0.66 2.29 -14.00
CA ASP A 113 0.67 3.53 -14.80
C ASP A 113 1.07 4.75 -13.95
N LYS A 114 0.53 4.88 -12.74
CA LYS A 114 0.88 5.97 -11.81
C LYS A 114 2.37 5.97 -11.46
N GLU A 115 2.98 4.80 -11.31
CA GLU A 115 4.41 4.71 -11.02
C GLU A 115 5.25 5.05 -12.26
N LEU A 116 4.84 4.57 -13.43
CA LEU A 116 5.55 4.83 -14.69
C LEU A 116 5.52 6.32 -15.06
N TYR A 117 4.38 7.00 -14.97
CA TYR A 117 4.27 8.45 -15.18
C TYR A 117 4.99 9.29 -14.10
N ARG A 118 5.25 8.71 -12.93
CA ARG A 118 6.09 9.36 -11.90
C ARG A 118 7.58 9.24 -12.23
N LEU A 119 7.99 8.11 -12.82
CA LEU A 119 9.39 7.85 -13.18
C LEU A 119 9.82 8.61 -14.44
N PHE A 120 8.92 8.80 -15.40
CA PHE A 120 9.21 9.43 -16.68
C PHE A 120 8.26 10.61 -16.93
N GLN A 121 8.82 11.82 -17.11
CA GLN A 121 8.03 13.04 -17.37
C GLN A 121 7.35 13.03 -18.74
N ASP A 122 8.03 12.51 -19.77
CA ASP A 122 7.50 12.32 -21.13
C ASP A 122 7.49 10.84 -21.50
N LEU A 123 6.34 10.20 -21.31
CA LEU A 123 6.16 8.76 -21.52
C LEU A 123 5.03 8.45 -22.50
N GLU A 124 5.33 7.68 -23.54
CA GLU A 124 4.35 7.00 -24.37
C GLU A 124 4.17 5.58 -23.83
N LEU A 125 2.99 5.29 -23.28
CA LEU A 125 2.66 3.99 -22.72
C LEU A 125 1.79 3.20 -23.71
N VAL A 126 2.27 2.01 -24.06
CA VAL A 126 1.67 1.10 -25.03
C VAL A 126 1.27 -0.17 -24.30
N ALA A 127 -0.01 -0.48 -24.23
CA ALA A 127 -0.53 -1.69 -23.59
C ALA A 127 -1.20 -2.63 -24.60
N ASP A 128 -1.24 -3.93 -24.28
CA ASP A 128 -2.01 -4.90 -25.09
C ASP A 128 -3.52 -4.66 -25.00
N GLN A 129 -4.24 -5.01 -26.06
CA GLN A 129 -5.69 -4.95 -26.13
C GLN A 129 -6.32 -6.05 -25.29
N HIS A 130 -6.93 -5.66 -24.17
CA HIS A 130 -7.72 -6.54 -23.32
C HIS A 130 -9.10 -5.94 -22.98
N GLY A 131 -10.14 -6.77 -23.12
CA GLY A 131 -11.53 -6.37 -22.88
C GLY A 131 -12.28 -5.90 -24.13
N SER A 132 -13.42 -5.23 -23.94
CA SER A 132 -14.20 -4.65 -25.05
C SER A 132 -13.66 -3.29 -25.47
N ASP A 133 -13.89 -2.87 -26.72
CA ASP A 133 -13.47 -1.55 -27.22
C ASP A 133 -13.98 -0.40 -26.33
N THR A 134 -15.21 -0.53 -25.84
CA THR A 134 -15.83 0.41 -24.88
C THR A 134 -15.12 0.47 -23.53
N PHE A 135 -14.55 -0.65 -23.07
CA PHE A 135 -13.76 -0.69 -21.85
C PHE A 135 -12.39 -0.03 -22.07
N MET A 136 -11.74 -0.31 -23.20
CA MET A 136 -10.44 0.25 -23.58
C MET A 136 -10.52 1.77 -23.74
N GLU A 137 -11.54 2.29 -24.44
CA GLU A 137 -11.76 3.73 -24.54
C GLU A 137 -12.02 4.39 -23.17
N GLY A 138 -12.82 3.73 -22.32
CA GLY A 138 -13.08 4.19 -20.96
C GLY A 138 -11.83 4.12 -20.07
N PHE A 139 -10.88 3.22 -20.35
CA PHE A 139 -9.60 3.11 -19.66
C PHE A 139 -8.65 4.23 -20.08
N ILE A 140 -8.52 4.49 -21.39
CA ILE A 140 -7.74 5.62 -21.92
C ILE A 140 -8.22 6.93 -21.28
N ARG A 141 -9.53 7.20 -21.30
CA ARG A 141 -10.10 8.41 -20.68
C ARG A 141 -9.83 8.49 -19.18
N TYR A 142 -9.87 7.35 -18.48
CA TYR A 142 -9.59 7.29 -17.04
C TYR A 142 -8.12 7.64 -16.73
N VAL A 143 -7.18 7.05 -17.46
CA VAL A 143 -5.73 7.31 -17.31
C VAL A 143 -5.42 8.76 -17.66
N GLN A 144 -5.92 9.26 -18.80
CA GLN A 144 -5.74 10.65 -19.22
C GLN A 144 -6.29 11.66 -18.21
N ALA A 145 -7.48 11.40 -17.65
CA ALA A 145 -8.12 12.34 -16.71
C ALA A 145 -7.53 12.33 -15.30
N ARG A 146 -6.90 11.22 -14.87
CA ARG A 146 -6.48 11.04 -13.46
C ARG A 146 -4.98 10.90 -13.24
N GLN A 147 -4.21 10.55 -14.27
CA GLN A 147 -2.82 10.13 -14.11
C GLN A 147 -1.84 10.93 -14.96
N ILE A 148 -2.30 11.61 -16.02
CA ILE A 148 -1.48 12.54 -16.79
C ILE A 148 -1.62 13.95 -16.17
N PRO A 149 -0.56 14.56 -15.63
CA PRO A 149 -0.63 15.92 -15.10
C PRO A 149 -0.98 16.91 -16.22
N PRO A 150 -2.00 17.77 -16.06
CA PRO A 150 -2.35 18.79 -17.04
C PRO A 150 -1.27 19.87 -17.02
N THR A 151 -0.25 19.70 -17.86
CA THR A 151 0.80 20.69 -18.07
C THR A 151 0.96 20.93 -19.56
N ILE A 152 1.16 22.20 -19.92
CA ILE A 152 1.19 22.70 -21.31
C ILE A 152 2.32 22.05 -22.14
N PHE A 153 3.30 21.43 -21.47
CA PHE A 153 4.49 20.81 -22.07
C PHE A 153 4.50 19.28 -22.04
N ASN A 154 3.47 18.63 -21.48
CA ASN A 154 3.46 17.18 -21.33
C ASN A 154 3.02 16.50 -22.63
N GLN A 155 3.91 15.73 -23.25
CA GLN A 155 3.62 14.93 -24.46
C GLN A 155 3.25 13.48 -24.15
N SER A 156 3.05 13.14 -22.88
CA SER A 156 2.71 11.79 -22.45
C SER A 156 1.40 11.31 -23.07
N SER A 157 1.40 10.08 -23.55
CA SER A 157 0.26 9.46 -24.22
C SER A 157 0.07 8.02 -23.73
N PHE A 158 -1.17 7.55 -23.77
CA PHE A 158 -1.50 6.15 -23.48
C PHE A 158 -2.27 5.61 -24.69
N THR A 159 -1.78 4.52 -25.29
CA THR A 159 -2.38 3.89 -26.47
C THR A 159 -2.43 2.37 -26.32
N PHE A 160 -3.50 1.75 -26.83
CA PHE A 160 -3.59 0.29 -26.95
C PHE A 160 -3.15 -0.16 -28.34
N VAL A 161 -2.34 -1.21 -28.42
CA VAL A 161 -1.89 -1.82 -29.68
C VAL A 161 -2.13 -3.33 -29.61
N ASN A 162 -2.43 -3.95 -30.76
CA ASN A 162 -2.71 -5.38 -30.85
C ASN A 162 -1.41 -6.22 -30.68
N ASP A 163 -1.37 -7.14 -29.70
CA ASP A 163 -0.25 -8.06 -29.37
C ASP A 163 0.37 -8.79 -30.57
N LYS A 164 -0.43 -9.16 -31.57
CA LYS A 164 0.02 -10.09 -32.62
C LYS A 164 1.17 -9.56 -33.47
N THR A 165 1.37 -8.24 -33.51
CA THR A 165 2.38 -7.61 -34.37
C THR A 165 3.53 -7.00 -33.59
N ASN A 166 3.39 -6.73 -32.28
CA ASN A 166 4.41 -6.02 -31.52
C ASN A 166 5.28 -6.97 -30.68
N VAL A 167 6.55 -7.10 -31.08
CA VAL A 167 7.52 -8.00 -30.41
C VAL A 167 7.91 -7.55 -29.00
N LEU A 168 7.77 -6.26 -28.67
CA LEU A 168 8.05 -5.71 -27.34
C LEU A 168 6.94 -6.07 -26.36
N ILE A 169 5.67 -6.01 -26.78
CA ILE A 169 4.54 -6.50 -25.96
C ILE A 169 4.70 -7.99 -25.69
N GLN A 170 5.02 -8.77 -26.71
CA GLN A 170 5.26 -10.21 -26.55
C GLN A 170 6.46 -10.53 -25.63
N ALA A 171 7.49 -9.69 -25.65
CA ALA A 171 8.59 -9.79 -24.69
C ALA A 171 8.15 -9.41 -23.26
N ALA A 172 7.22 -8.45 -23.09
CA ALA A 172 6.61 -8.11 -21.82
C ALA A 172 5.78 -9.28 -21.25
N ASP A 173 4.92 -9.94 -22.04
CA ASP A 173 4.23 -11.20 -21.66
C ASP A 173 5.23 -12.24 -21.16
N PHE A 174 6.32 -12.43 -21.91
CA PHE A 174 7.33 -13.42 -21.57
C PHE A 174 8.00 -13.15 -20.21
N VAL A 175 8.31 -11.89 -19.93
CA VAL A 175 8.89 -11.48 -18.65
C VAL A 175 7.86 -11.59 -17.53
N ALA A 176 6.61 -11.13 -17.74
CA ALA A 176 5.53 -11.24 -16.76
C ALA A 176 5.27 -12.71 -16.36
N GLY A 177 5.16 -13.61 -17.34
CA GLY A 177 4.99 -15.03 -17.06
C GLY A 177 6.25 -15.72 -16.50
N THR A 178 7.42 -15.13 -16.65
CA THR A 178 8.65 -15.61 -15.97
C THR A 178 8.68 -15.15 -14.51
N LEU A 179 8.25 -13.91 -14.23
CA LEU A 179 8.03 -13.43 -12.86
C LEU A 179 6.94 -14.24 -12.15
N ALA A 180 5.91 -14.69 -12.86
CA ALA A 180 4.91 -15.58 -12.31
C ALA A 180 5.51 -16.87 -11.74
N ARG A 181 6.52 -17.45 -12.40
CA ARG A 181 7.27 -18.62 -11.88
C ARG A 181 8.08 -18.34 -10.62
N CYS A 182 8.29 -17.06 -10.28
CA CYS A 182 9.00 -16.65 -9.08
C CYS A 182 8.05 -16.40 -7.89
N TYR A 183 6.79 -16.02 -8.14
CA TYR A 183 5.86 -15.54 -7.12
C TYR A 183 4.56 -16.33 -7.00
N ASP A 184 3.98 -16.79 -8.11
CA ASP A 184 2.67 -17.43 -8.11
C ASP A 184 2.75 -18.90 -7.72
N GLU A 185 1.94 -19.32 -6.74
CA GLU A 185 2.00 -20.67 -6.16
C GLU A 185 1.62 -21.78 -7.15
N MET A 186 0.86 -21.49 -8.22
CA MET A 186 0.44 -22.50 -9.18
C MET A 186 1.53 -22.83 -10.20
N VAL A 187 2.40 -21.86 -10.50
CA VAL A 187 3.43 -21.98 -11.55
C VAL A 187 4.85 -21.80 -11.01
N MET A 188 5.00 -21.79 -9.68
CA MET A 188 6.28 -21.59 -9.00
C MET A 188 7.31 -22.61 -9.47
N SER A 189 8.52 -22.14 -9.75
CA SER A 189 9.65 -22.95 -10.20
C SER A 189 10.78 -22.94 -9.17
N ASP A 190 11.46 -24.09 -9.04
CA ASP A 190 12.68 -24.22 -8.25
C ASP A 190 13.84 -23.37 -8.80
N GLN A 191 13.77 -22.93 -10.07
CA GLN A 191 14.76 -22.04 -10.70
C GLN A 191 14.49 -20.54 -10.48
N ARG A 192 13.57 -20.16 -9.58
CA ARG A 192 13.22 -18.76 -9.26
C ARG A 192 14.43 -17.85 -9.04
N GLN A 193 15.47 -18.35 -8.36
CA GLN A 193 16.68 -17.57 -8.09
C GLN A 193 17.43 -17.24 -9.37
N ALA A 194 17.60 -18.21 -10.27
CA ALA A 194 18.26 -18.02 -11.56
C ALA A 194 17.50 -17.02 -12.45
N PHE A 195 16.16 -17.07 -12.46
CA PHE A 195 15.36 -16.08 -13.20
C PHE A 195 15.53 -14.67 -12.64
N THR A 196 15.53 -14.55 -11.31
CA THR A 196 15.71 -13.26 -10.63
C THR A 196 17.09 -12.66 -10.92
N GLU A 197 18.14 -13.48 -10.89
CA GLU A 197 19.52 -13.06 -11.19
C GLU A 197 19.67 -12.54 -12.63
N ILE A 198 18.95 -13.13 -13.60
CA ILE A 198 18.97 -12.68 -15.00
C ILE A 198 18.22 -11.35 -15.18
N ILE A 199 17.09 -11.17 -14.48
CA ILE A 199 16.24 -9.97 -14.59
C ILE A 199 16.82 -8.77 -13.84
N ARG A 200 17.46 -9.00 -12.69
CA ARG A 200 17.92 -7.97 -11.76
C ARG A 200 18.75 -6.85 -12.39
N PRO A 201 19.70 -7.09 -13.32
CA PRO A 201 20.49 -6.01 -13.92
C PRO A 201 19.68 -5.05 -14.80
N LYS A 202 18.51 -5.49 -15.30
CA LYS A 202 17.62 -4.71 -16.15
C LYS A 202 16.44 -4.12 -15.39
N LEU A 203 16.23 -4.54 -14.14
CA LEU A 203 15.10 -4.15 -13.32
C LEU A 203 15.27 -2.72 -12.80
N LEU A 204 14.50 -1.79 -13.37
CA LEU A 204 14.40 -0.41 -12.91
C LEU A 204 13.69 -0.34 -11.56
N MET A 205 12.55 -1.03 -11.45
CA MET A 205 11.78 -1.08 -10.21
C MET A 205 10.90 -2.33 -10.16
N LEU A 206 10.90 -2.99 -9.01
CA LEU A 206 9.97 -4.07 -8.66
C LEU A 206 9.15 -3.63 -7.46
N LYS A 207 7.84 -3.53 -7.65
CA LYS A 207 6.89 -3.11 -6.63
C LYS A 207 6.00 -4.29 -6.23
N TYR A 208 5.84 -4.49 -4.93
CA TYR A 208 4.90 -5.47 -4.40
C TYR A 208 3.62 -4.76 -3.95
N TRP A 209 2.47 -5.37 -4.18
CA TRP A 209 1.20 -4.79 -3.75
C TRP A 209 0.18 -5.88 -3.36
N PRO A 210 -0.68 -5.67 -2.35
CA PRO A 210 -0.46 -4.79 -1.22
C PRO A 210 0.94 -5.03 -0.65
N GLU A 211 1.66 -3.98 -0.28
CA GLU A 211 3.07 -4.08 0.06
C GLU A 211 3.28 -5.10 1.20
N VAL A 212 3.79 -6.27 0.83
CA VAL A 212 4.16 -7.32 1.76
C VAL A 212 5.62 -7.08 2.09
N PHE A 213 5.86 -6.20 3.04
CA PHE A 213 7.19 -6.16 3.60
C PHE A 213 7.38 -7.40 4.47
N PRO A 214 8.51 -8.12 4.33
CA PRO A 214 8.88 -9.11 5.33
C PRO A 214 8.83 -8.47 6.72
N GLU A 215 8.61 -9.28 7.75
CA GLU A 215 8.85 -8.87 9.13
C GLU A 215 10.16 -8.10 9.16
N LEU A 216 10.08 -6.82 9.53
CA LEU A 216 11.24 -5.96 9.53
C LEU A 216 12.25 -6.55 10.53
N THR A 217 13.31 -7.18 10.04
CA THR A 217 14.64 -6.89 10.60
C THR A 217 14.96 -5.46 10.22
N VAL A 218 14.36 -4.50 10.95
CA VAL A 218 14.96 -3.16 11.05
C VAL A 218 16.34 -3.44 11.61
N THR A 219 17.39 -3.34 10.79
CA THR A 219 18.66 -2.92 11.33
C THR A 219 18.47 -1.43 11.55
N PRO A 220 18.27 -0.97 12.81
CA PRO A 220 18.17 0.45 13.04
C PRO A 220 19.46 1.06 12.51
N ASN A 221 19.37 2.25 11.90
CA ASN A 221 20.54 3.10 11.81
C ASN A 221 21.12 3.16 13.21
N VAL A 222 22.35 2.65 13.36
CA VAL A 222 23.05 2.48 14.64
C VAL A 222 23.23 3.82 15.39
N ASP A 223 22.84 4.94 14.77
CA ASP A 223 22.98 6.30 15.27
C ASP A 223 21.72 6.96 15.87
N ASP A 224 20.50 6.40 15.76
CA ASP A 224 19.34 6.98 16.49
C ASP A 224 19.16 6.27 17.83
N THR A 225 19.95 6.68 18.82
CA THR A 225 19.91 6.20 20.23
C THR A 225 18.53 6.23 20.89
N ARG A 226 17.54 6.86 20.25
CA ARG A 226 16.17 6.96 20.73
C ARG A 226 15.28 5.81 20.23
N TYR A 227 15.59 5.15 19.11
CA TYR A 227 14.73 4.10 18.56
C TYR A 227 14.80 2.82 19.39
N ASN A 228 13.65 2.37 19.92
CA ASN A 228 13.52 1.13 20.67
C ASN A 228 12.79 0.08 19.81
N ALA A 229 13.55 -0.90 19.30
CA ALA A 229 13.04 -1.92 18.39
C ALA A 229 11.98 -2.84 19.05
N GLU A 230 12.15 -3.18 20.34
CA GLU A 230 11.19 -4.01 21.08
C GLU A 230 9.85 -3.29 21.24
N LEU A 231 9.89 -2.02 21.62
CA LEU A 231 8.70 -1.19 21.77
C LEU A 231 8.00 -0.97 20.42
N ALA A 232 8.77 -0.71 19.36
CA ALA A 232 8.24 -0.55 18.01
C ALA A 232 7.53 -1.83 17.53
N GLN A 233 8.14 -2.99 17.76
CA GLN A 233 7.56 -4.28 17.41
C GLN A 233 6.29 -4.57 18.22
N LEU A 234 6.30 -4.29 19.53
CA LEU A 234 5.13 -4.43 20.38
C LEU A 234 3.95 -3.56 19.89
N SER A 235 4.21 -2.29 19.59
CA SER A 235 3.20 -1.35 19.09
C SER A 235 2.56 -1.85 17.79
N ILE A 236 3.38 -2.36 16.88
CA ILE A 236 2.93 -2.97 15.63
C ILE A 236 2.11 -4.24 15.87
N ASN A 237 2.57 -5.13 16.76
CA ASN A 237 1.91 -6.40 17.04
C ASN A 237 0.52 -6.17 17.63
N LEU A 238 0.40 -5.28 18.62
CA LEU A 238 -0.89 -4.92 19.22
C LEU A 238 -1.85 -4.28 18.21
N ALA A 239 -1.33 -3.46 17.29
CA ALA A 239 -2.12 -2.89 16.21
C ALA A 239 -2.62 -3.97 15.23
N ASN A 240 -1.76 -4.89 14.81
CA ASN A 240 -2.13 -5.98 13.89
C ASN A 240 -3.08 -6.98 14.55
N ASP A 241 -2.87 -7.32 15.81
CA ASP A 241 -3.77 -8.18 16.59
C ASP A 241 -5.18 -7.58 16.65
N HIS A 242 -5.29 -6.27 16.83
CA HIS A 242 -6.56 -5.58 16.81
C HIS A 242 -7.24 -5.66 15.43
N LEU A 243 -6.47 -5.52 14.35
CA LEU A 243 -6.98 -5.65 12.97
C LEU A 243 -7.45 -7.09 12.68
N ASN A 244 -6.70 -8.09 13.14
CA ASN A 244 -6.99 -9.51 12.89
C ASN A 244 -8.21 -10.02 13.68
N LYS A 245 -8.46 -9.47 14.88
CA LYS A 245 -9.57 -9.89 15.74
C LYS A 245 -10.94 -9.34 15.33
N ARG A 246 -11.03 -8.39 14.39
CA ARG A 246 -12.29 -7.70 14.07
C ARG A 246 -12.85 -8.05 12.68
N THR A 247 -14.10 -8.50 12.67
CA THR A 247 -14.90 -8.84 11.46
C THR A 247 -16.13 -7.94 11.27
N GLY A 248 -16.35 -6.96 12.16
CA GLY A 248 -17.53 -6.09 12.13
C GLY A 248 -17.50 -5.03 11.03
N ARG A 249 -18.67 -4.81 10.38
CA ARG A 249 -18.86 -3.86 9.26
C ARG A 249 -19.47 -2.51 9.66
N ALA A 250 -19.47 -2.15 10.95
CA ALA A 250 -20.07 -0.88 11.37
C ALA A 250 -19.25 0.32 10.85
N PRO A 251 -19.87 1.45 10.44
CA PRO A 251 -19.15 2.60 9.89
C PRO A 251 -18.03 3.13 10.79
N GLN A 252 -18.26 3.14 12.11
CA GLN A 252 -17.26 3.56 13.10
C GLN A 252 -16.06 2.60 13.15
N GLN A 253 -16.28 1.31 12.94
CA GLN A 253 -15.23 0.29 12.93
C GLN A 253 -14.39 0.39 11.66
N ILE A 254 -15.02 0.70 10.53
CA ILE A 254 -14.30 0.98 9.27
C ILE A 254 -13.38 2.20 9.46
N ASP A 255 -13.85 3.26 10.12
CA ASP A 255 -13.04 4.45 10.39
C ASP A 255 -11.85 4.13 11.33
N GLN A 256 -12.05 3.28 12.34
CA GLN A 256 -10.99 2.77 13.22
C GLN A 256 -9.93 1.98 12.45
N ILE A 257 -10.34 1.03 11.62
CA ILE A 257 -9.44 0.24 10.77
C ILE A 257 -8.67 1.14 9.80
N THR A 258 -9.36 2.12 9.19
CA THR A 258 -8.75 3.08 8.27
C THR A 258 -7.67 3.91 8.96
N CYS A 259 -7.99 4.45 10.14
CA CYS A 259 -7.04 5.21 10.95
C CYS A 259 -5.81 4.36 11.31
N LEU A 260 -6.04 3.12 11.75
CA LEU A 260 -4.96 2.25 12.19
C LEU A 260 -4.06 1.81 11.04
N HIS A 261 -4.63 1.46 9.88
CA HIS A 261 -3.85 1.20 8.67
C HIS A 261 -2.99 2.40 8.27
N TYR A 262 -3.51 3.62 8.40
CA TYR A 262 -2.76 4.83 8.07
C TYR A 262 -1.62 5.08 9.07
N LEU A 263 -1.86 4.88 10.37
CA LEU A 263 -0.81 4.99 11.38
C LEU A 263 0.28 3.92 11.22
N ILE A 264 -0.10 2.67 10.91
CA ILE A 264 0.84 1.60 10.60
C ILE A 264 1.64 1.96 9.34
N PHE A 265 0.99 2.51 8.31
CA PHE A 265 1.65 2.93 7.08
C PHE A 265 2.70 4.01 7.36
N TYR A 266 2.35 5.07 8.12
CA TYR A 266 3.31 6.11 8.49
C TYR A 266 4.46 5.58 9.34
N PHE A 267 4.14 4.73 10.31
CA PHE A 267 5.12 4.17 11.22
C PHE A 267 6.13 3.25 10.51
N ARG A 268 5.65 2.44 9.55
CA ARG A 268 6.48 1.45 8.86
C ARG A 268 7.20 2.01 7.64
N TYR A 269 6.62 3.00 6.95
CA TYR A 269 7.06 3.35 5.58
C TYR A 269 7.41 4.82 5.39
N VAL A 270 7.08 5.70 6.33
CA VAL A 270 7.43 7.12 6.25
C VAL A 270 8.55 7.43 7.24
N ASP A 271 8.23 7.36 8.53
CA ASP A 271 9.18 7.60 9.61
C ASP A 271 8.50 7.17 10.93
N PRO A 272 9.01 6.13 11.64
CA PRO A 272 8.47 5.71 12.93
C PRO A 272 8.54 6.81 14.00
N MET A 273 9.42 7.80 13.82
CA MET A 273 9.56 8.91 14.76
C MET A 273 8.56 10.05 14.51
N ARG A 274 7.93 10.11 13.33
CA ARG A 274 7.05 11.21 12.94
C ARG A 274 5.63 11.07 13.49
N TYR A 275 5.09 12.18 13.97
CA TYR A 275 3.67 12.31 14.32
C TYR A 275 2.82 12.62 13.07
N VAL A 276 1.65 11.98 12.99
CA VAL A 276 0.62 12.25 11.97
C VAL A 276 -0.42 13.19 12.55
N SER A 277 -0.68 14.31 11.88
CA SER A 277 -1.61 15.32 12.41
C SER A 277 -3.05 14.81 12.43
N SER A 278 -3.87 15.31 13.37
CA SER A 278 -5.31 15.01 13.43
C SER A 278 -6.02 15.38 12.13
N ARG A 279 -5.60 16.48 11.47
CA ARG A 279 -6.19 16.97 10.22
C ARG A 279 -5.96 15.98 9.08
N GLU A 280 -4.77 15.41 9.00
CA GLU A 280 -4.38 14.44 7.99
C GLU A 280 -5.13 13.12 8.16
N LEU A 281 -5.20 12.59 9.39
CA LEU A 281 -5.96 11.38 9.71
C LEU A 281 -7.47 11.56 9.43
N MET A 282 -8.04 12.69 9.85
CA MET A 282 -9.45 13.00 9.58
C MET A 282 -9.72 13.14 8.08
N ARG A 283 -8.83 13.80 7.32
CA ARG A 283 -8.96 13.92 5.87
C ARG A 283 -8.96 12.55 5.21
N HIS A 284 -8.05 11.66 5.59
CA HIS A 284 -7.97 10.30 5.05
C HIS A 284 -9.25 9.49 5.32
N ILE A 285 -9.82 9.60 6.52
CA ILE A 285 -11.10 8.97 6.85
C ILE A 285 -12.26 9.61 6.07
N SER A 286 -12.28 10.93 5.97
CA SER A 286 -13.33 11.68 5.25
C SER A 286 -13.37 11.38 3.76
N GLU A 287 -12.22 11.22 3.11
CA GLU A 287 -12.12 10.81 1.70
C GLU A 287 -12.72 9.42 1.48
N ARG A 288 -12.51 8.48 2.41
CA ARG A 288 -13.10 7.13 2.35
C ARG A 288 -14.59 7.11 2.67
N ARG A 289 -15.04 7.97 3.58
CA ARG A 289 -16.42 8.02 4.07
C ARG A 289 -17.35 8.91 3.22
N GLY A 290 -16.78 9.80 2.40
CA GLY A 290 -17.54 10.82 1.65
C GLY A 290 -18.22 11.88 2.52
N LYS A 291 -17.83 11.99 3.81
CA LYS A 291 -18.37 12.97 4.77
C LYS A 291 -17.26 13.54 5.65
N VAL A 292 -17.37 14.82 5.99
CA VAL A 292 -16.41 15.50 6.86
C VAL A 292 -16.50 14.93 8.27
N VAL A 293 -15.35 14.56 8.83
CA VAL A 293 -15.21 14.07 10.19
C VAL A 293 -14.78 15.21 11.11
N THR A 294 -15.52 15.40 12.20
CA THR A 294 -15.17 16.40 13.23
C THR A 294 -14.09 15.86 14.17
N LEU A 295 -13.31 16.76 14.76
CA LEU A 295 -12.26 16.39 15.72
C LEU A 295 -12.84 15.62 16.93
N HIS A 296 -13.99 16.06 17.43
CA HIS A 296 -14.67 15.38 18.54
C HIS A 296 -15.06 13.96 18.17
N TYR A 297 -15.62 13.73 16.97
CA TYR A 297 -15.93 12.39 16.49
C TYR A 297 -14.67 11.53 16.38
N PHE A 298 -13.61 12.08 15.78
CA PHE A 298 -12.34 11.37 15.62
C PHE A 298 -11.76 10.92 16.97
N GLN A 299 -11.73 11.80 17.96
CA GLN A 299 -11.20 11.47 19.29
C GLN A 299 -12.06 10.43 20.02
N THR A 300 -13.40 10.59 20.01
CA THR A 300 -14.32 9.76 20.81
C THR A 300 -14.73 8.45 20.15
N ARG A 301 -14.77 8.39 18.82
CA ARG A 301 -15.27 7.22 18.07
C ARG A 301 -14.18 6.48 17.31
N VAL A 302 -13.00 7.07 17.13
CA VAL A 302 -11.86 6.44 16.44
C VAL A 302 -10.73 6.17 17.42
N ILE A 303 -10.13 7.21 18.01
CA ILE A 303 -8.92 7.04 18.85
C ILE A 303 -9.23 6.38 20.19
N ALA A 304 -10.23 6.86 20.95
CA ALA A 304 -10.54 6.29 22.26
C ALA A 304 -10.85 4.77 22.17
N PRO A 305 -11.74 4.29 21.27
CA PRO A 305 -12.00 2.86 21.14
C PRO A 305 -10.80 2.01 20.71
N LEU A 306 -9.85 2.58 19.96
CA LEU A 306 -8.61 1.89 19.60
C LEU A 306 -7.71 1.70 20.84
N ARG A 307 -7.60 2.74 21.68
CA ARG A 307 -6.86 2.66 22.95
C ARG A 307 -7.51 1.73 23.96
N ASP A 308 -8.83 1.83 24.11
CA ASP A 308 -9.61 0.99 25.02
C ASP A 308 -9.49 -0.49 24.62
N ALA A 309 -9.26 -0.77 23.34
CA ALA A 309 -9.03 -2.10 22.82
C ALA A 309 -7.55 -2.56 22.88
N GLY A 310 -6.68 -1.82 23.56
CA GLY A 310 -5.29 -2.19 23.81
C GLY A 310 -4.29 -1.80 22.73
N VAL A 311 -4.68 -0.97 21.74
CA VAL A 311 -3.74 -0.47 20.74
C VAL A 311 -2.95 0.71 21.31
N LEU A 312 -1.62 0.61 21.24
CA LEU A 312 -0.72 1.68 21.69
C LEU A 312 -0.71 2.83 20.68
N ILE A 313 -1.36 3.94 21.02
CA ILE A 313 -1.37 5.17 20.22
C ILE A 313 -0.91 6.34 21.11
N ALA A 314 0.27 6.86 20.85
CA ALA A 314 0.78 8.07 21.51
C ALA A 314 0.11 9.31 20.92
N SER A 315 -0.29 10.25 21.78
CA SER A 315 -0.77 11.58 21.39
C SER A 315 0.14 12.67 21.91
N SER A 316 0.35 13.68 21.08
CA SER A 316 0.98 14.93 21.49
C SER A 316 0.29 16.11 20.79
N SER A 317 0.74 17.33 21.08
CA SER A 317 0.33 18.53 20.33
C SER A 317 0.64 18.43 18.82
N LYS A 318 1.57 17.56 18.42
CA LYS A 318 1.96 17.33 17.02
C LYS A 318 1.03 16.35 16.30
N GLY A 319 0.27 15.52 17.03
CA GLY A 319 -0.67 14.56 16.46
C GLY A 319 -0.63 13.18 17.12
N TYR A 320 -0.79 12.14 16.31
CA TYR A 320 -0.85 10.73 16.74
C TYR A 320 0.21 9.89 16.05
N LYS A 321 0.74 8.89 16.74
CA LYS A 321 1.65 7.88 16.19
C LYS A 321 1.57 6.57 16.98
N LEU A 322 2.09 5.50 16.41
CA LEU A 322 2.45 4.32 17.18
C LEU A 322 3.79 4.61 17.91
N PRO A 323 3.98 4.21 19.17
CA PRO A 323 5.24 4.41 19.88
C PRO A 323 6.41 3.64 19.26
N ALA A 324 7.52 4.33 19.01
CA ALA A 324 8.80 3.77 18.58
C ALA A 324 9.92 3.99 19.62
N CYS A 325 9.71 4.89 20.58
CA CYS A 325 10.68 5.21 21.63
C CYS A 325 10.00 5.53 22.96
N GLU A 326 10.78 5.54 24.05
CA GLU A 326 10.28 5.90 25.39
C GLU A 326 9.72 7.33 25.44
N GLN A 327 10.35 8.26 24.70
CA GLN A 327 9.88 9.65 24.63
C GLN A 327 8.43 9.73 24.12
N ASP A 328 8.00 8.84 23.23
CA ASP A 328 6.62 8.84 22.73
C ASP A 328 5.61 8.48 23.84
N LEU A 329 6.01 7.61 24.76
CA LEU A 329 5.21 7.24 25.92
C LEU A 329 5.11 8.43 26.88
N TYR A 330 6.24 9.08 27.16
CA TYR A 330 6.26 10.30 27.98
C TYR A 330 5.46 11.43 27.35
N ASP A 331 5.55 11.64 26.03
CA ASP A 331 4.76 12.65 25.32
C ASP A 331 3.26 12.41 25.50
N TYR A 332 2.81 11.15 25.46
CA TYR A 332 1.43 10.79 25.72
C TYR A 332 0.99 11.07 27.17
N ILE A 333 1.80 10.66 28.15
CA ILE A 333 1.51 10.89 29.56
C ILE A 333 1.52 12.38 29.89
N ASN A 334 2.52 13.12 29.41
CA ASN A 334 2.64 14.56 29.61
C ASN A 334 1.45 15.30 28.98
N HIS A 335 1.10 14.96 27.74
CA HIS A 335 -0.09 15.55 27.10
C HIS A 335 -1.37 15.26 27.90
N SER A 336 -1.53 14.04 28.40
CA SER A 336 -2.69 13.67 29.23
C SER A 336 -2.71 14.45 30.55
N ASN A 337 -1.56 14.62 31.19
CA ASN A 337 -1.43 15.42 32.42
C ASN A 337 -1.82 16.88 32.22
N THR A 338 -1.54 17.48 31.05
CA THR A 338 -1.99 18.86 30.75
C THR A 338 -3.52 19.01 30.73
N ILE A 339 -4.26 17.92 30.58
CA ILE A 339 -5.72 17.91 30.54
C ILE A 339 -6.28 17.48 31.90
N ILE A 340 -5.74 16.40 32.49
CA ILE A 340 -6.22 15.80 33.73
C ILE A 340 -6.01 16.74 34.92
N GLN A 341 -4.81 17.31 35.08
CA GLN A 341 -4.48 18.15 36.25
C GLN A 341 -5.39 19.39 36.36
N PRO A 342 -5.61 20.18 35.29
CA PRO A 342 -6.54 21.31 35.37
C PRO A 342 -8.01 20.91 35.56
N LEU A 343 -8.43 19.73 35.10
CA LEU A 343 -9.80 19.23 35.35
C LEU A 343 -9.99 18.86 36.82
N LEU A 344 -9.07 18.09 37.39
CA LEU A 344 -9.10 17.72 38.81
C LEU A 344 -9.05 18.96 39.71
N SER A 345 -8.18 19.93 39.39
CA SER A 345 -8.10 21.21 40.12
C SER A 345 -9.41 21.99 40.08
N ARG A 346 -10.10 22.04 38.92
CA ARG A 346 -11.41 22.71 38.80
C ARG A 346 -12.50 22.01 39.62
N ILE A 347 -12.51 20.67 39.62
CA ILE A 347 -13.44 19.88 40.42
C ILE A 347 -13.20 20.12 41.92
N ARG A 348 -11.92 20.11 42.35
CA ARG A 348 -11.52 20.40 43.73
C ARG A 348 -12.01 21.78 44.18
N LYS A 349 -11.71 22.83 43.40
CA LYS A 349 -12.16 24.20 43.68
C LYS A 349 -13.68 24.31 43.79
N CYS A 350 -14.42 23.64 42.91
CA CYS A 350 -15.88 23.60 42.95
C CYS A 350 -16.38 22.92 44.25
N ARG A 351 -15.82 21.76 44.60
CA ARG A 351 -16.14 21.05 45.86
C ARG A 351 -15.87 21.93 47.07
N ASP A 352 -14.71 22.56 47.14
CA ASP A 352 -14.30 23.39 48.27
C ASP A 352 -15.19 24.63 48.43
N GLN A 353 -15.54 25.29 47.33
CA GLN A 353 -16.45 26.44 47.34
C GLN A 353 -17.85 26.07 47.81
N ILE A 354 -18.41 24.95 47.34
CA ILE A 354 -19.73 24.48 47.76
C ILE A 354 -19.72 24.06 49.23
N ARG A 355 -18.70 23.33 49.68
CA ARG A 355 -18.55 22.94 51.09
C ARG A 355 -18.42 24.16 51.98
N LEU A 356 -17.65 25.18 51.58
CA LEU A 356 -17.50 26.42 52.32
C LEU A 356 -18.84 27.19 52.41
N ALA A 357 -19.51 27.38 51.28
CA ALA A 357 -20.78 28.13 51.21
C ALA A 357 -21.93 27.45 51.96
N THR A 358 -21.88 26.13 52.11
CA THR A 358 -22.90 25.33 52.81
C THR A 358 -22.49 24.95 54.23
N HIS A 359 -21.38 25.49 54.76
CA HIS A 359 -20.81 25.12 56.06
C HIS A 359 -20.61 23.61 56.24
N GLY A 360 -20.28 22.91 55.15
CA GLY A 360 -20.05 21.47 55.13
C GLY A 360 -21.32 20.61 54.97
N ALA A 361 -22.50 21.21 54.83
CA ALA A 361 -23.75 20.46 54.68
C ALA A 361 -23.87 19.73 53.32
N VAL A 362 -23.19 20.22 52.28
CA VAL A 362 -23.20 19.60 50.95
C VAL A 362 -21.77 19.29 50.50
N ASP A 363 -21.51 18.02 50.21
CA ASP A 363 -20.32 17.57 49.49
C ASP A 363 -20.74 16.95 48.14
N VAL A 364 -20.31 17.59 47.05
CA VAL A 364 -20.67 17.20 45.68
C VAL A 364 -20.13 15.82 45.28
N LEU A 365 -19.18 15.27 46.04
CA LEU A 365 -18.59 13.94 45.80
C LEU A 365 -19.05 12.88 46.80
N ASP A 366 -20.07 13.14 47.61
CA ASP A 366 -20.44 12.21 48.70
C ASP A 366 -21.20 10.96 48.23
N LYS A 367 -21.77 11.00 47.03
CA LYS A 367 -22.47 9.84 46.46
C LYS A 367 -21.48 8.72 46.12
N GLU A 368 -21.89 7.46 46.32
CA GLU A 368 -21.07 6.28 46.04
C GLU A 368 -20.54 6.22 44.59
N GLU A 369 -21.33 6.70 43.62
CA GLU A 369 -20.95 6.80 42.21
C GLU A 369 -19.69 7.65 41.95
N TYR A 370 -19.31 8.53 42.88
CA TYR A 370 -18.11 9.37 42.78
C TYR A 370 -16.93 8.87 43.63
N GLY A 371 -17.03 7.69 44.25
CA GLY A 371 -16.01 7.16 45.16
C GLY A 371 -14.59 7.09 44.57
N SER A 372 -14.46 6.71 43.29
CA SER A 372 -13.15 6.67 42.61
C SER A 372 -12.55 8.06 42.42
N LEU A 373 -13.37 9.05 42.07
CA LEU A 373 -12.94 10.44 41.89
C LEU A 373 -12.59 11.08 43.25
N LYS A 374 -13.34 10.74 44.30
CA LYS A 374 -13.08 11.18 45.68
C LYS A 374 -11.71 10.70 46.15
N LYS A 375 -11.37 9.41 45.97
CA LYS A 375 -10.05 8.85 46.29
C LYS A 375 -8.91 9.57 45.56
N ILE A 376 -9.03 9.75 44.24
CA ILE A 376 -8.01 10.44 43.42
C ILE A 376 -7.74 11.87 43.91
N LEU A 377 -8.77 12.55 44.40
CA LEU A 377 -8.66 13.92 44.90
C LEU A 377 -8.19 14.02 46.36
N GLU A 378 -8.33 12.96 47.15
CA GLU A 378 -7.92 12.91 48.56
C GLU A 378 -6.47 12.43 48.73
N ASP A 379 -5.97 11.61 47.80
CA ASP A 379 -4.59 11.11 47.75
C ASP A 379 -3.57 12.10 47.12
N GLN A 380 -3.96 13.36 46.86
CA GLN A 380 -3.16 14.40 46.17
C GLN A 380 -2.92 15.68 46.96
#